data_AF-A0A0Q9T589-F1
#
_entry.id   AF-A0A0Q9T589-F1
#
_cell.length_a   1.000
_cell.length_b   1.000
_cell.length_c   1.000
_cell.angle_alpha   90.00
_cell.angle_beta   90.00
_cell.angle_gamma   90.00
#
_symmetry.space_group_name_H-M   'P 1'
#
loop_
_entity.id
_entity.type
_entity.pdbx_description
1 polymer ?
#
loop_
_entity_poly.entity_id
_entity_poly.type
_entity_poly.pdbx_seq_one_letter_code
_entity_poly.pdbx_strand_id
1 'polypeptide(L)'
;MPTAPTKTTFALSKDTALGGDLKLSERATTRAVRPGKKRVTKLTVVLPDGTPDGSYYVLACADASRKVRESKEKNNCRASAAAVEVISVFEGTLSGTLTFSDVGESATGMWDSWNRSATATINMSVSGPHMGEVFASTGSSYTLSGTRDDVNQGPSCTYERHRTERGSGTLLYTGSAVNDDLYGKFTKTDLSGLSLGVAMPYGAELQENLCGESKTTSARSRDASDIKLAEVSRTATTITYRPVEWFGLLSGTSEWDSVTGDVVLTRTN
;
A
#
# COMPACT_ATOMS: atom_id res chain seq x y z
N MET A 1 -45.11 15.48 -35.55
CA MET A 1 -45.43 16.05 -34.22
C MET A 1 -44.20 15.92 -33.31
N PRO A 2 -43.97 16.82 -32.34
CA PRO A 2 -42.93 16.62 -31.33
C PRO A 2 -43.29 15.39 -30.48
N THR A 3 -42.32 14.51 -30.21
CA THR A 3 -42.51 13.31 -29.38
C THR A 3 -42.65 13.67 -27.89
N ALA A 4 -43.23 12.79 -27.08
CA ALA A 4 -43.28 12.99 -25.64
C ALA A 4 -41.86 12.94 -25.02
N PRO A 5 -41.58 13.63 -23.91
CA PRO A 5 -40.33 13.45 -23.18
C PRO A 5 -40.22 12.03 -22.61
N THR A 6 -39.02 11.46 -22.67
CA THR A 6 -38.69 10.09 -22.27
C THR A 6 -37.58 10.06 -21.21
N LYS A 7 -37.33 8.87 -20.65
CA LYS A 7 -36.26 8.64 -19.67
C LYS A 7 -35.17 7.76 -20.28
N THR A 8 -33.92 8.14 -20.04
CA THR A 8 -32.75 7.31 -20.34
C THR A 8 -32.24 6.70 -19.04
N THR A 9 -32.07 5.38 -19.01
CA THR A 9 -31.50 4.63 -17.87
C THR A 9 -30.08 4.18 -18.18
N PHE A 10 -29.30 3.93 -17.13
CA PHE A 10 -27.91 3.53 -17.24
C PHE A 10 -27.65 2.23 -16.46
N ALA A 11 -26.66 1.45 -16.90
CA ALA A 11 -26.19 0.27 -16.20
C ALA A 11 -24.68 0.07 -16.41
N LEU A 12 -24.01 -0.54 -15.44
CA LEU A 12 -22.65 -1.06 -15.61
C LEU A 12 -22.72 -2.52 -16.06
N SER A 13 -22.05 -2.81 -17.18
CA SER A 13 -22.02 -4.13 -17.78
C SER A 13 -20.59 -4.65 -17.91
N LYS A 14 -20.41 -5.96 -17.79
CA LYS A 14 -19.12 -6.62 -18.07
C LYS A 14 -18.87 -6.83 -19.57
N ASP A 15 -19.90 -6.60 -20.40
CA ASP A 15 -19.79 -6.67 -21.86
C ASP A 15 -20.52 -5.47 -22.51
N THR A 16 -20.70 -5.50 -23.83
CA THR A 16 -21.34 -4.41 -24.57
C THR A 16 -22.85 -4.63 -24.81
N ALA A 17 -23.46 -5.64 -24.20
CA ALA A 17 -24.83 -6.04 -24.41
C ALA A 17 -25.68 -5.86 -23.13
N LEU A 18 -26.95 -5.48 -23.30
CA LEU A 18 -27.86 -5.37 -22.16
C LEU A 18 -28.35 -6.75 -21.71
N GLY A 19 -28.23 -7.05 -20.42
CA GLY A 19 -28.64 -8.31 -19.81
C GLY A 19 -28.61 -8.27 -18.28
N GLY A 20 -27.70 -9.05 -17.68
CA GLY A 20 -27.53 -9.22 -16.22
C GLY A 20 -26.76 -8.08 -15.55
N ASP A 21 -26.93 -6.85 -16.04
CA ASP A 21 -26.08 -5.71 -15.70
C ASP A 21 -26.47 -5.06 -14.37
N LEU A 22 -25.50 -4.38 -13.74
CA LEU A 22 -25.73 -3.59 -12.55
C LEU A 22 -26.44 -2.28 -12.91
N LYS A 23 -27.73 -2.18 -12.61
CA LYS A 23 -28.54 -1.01 -12.93
C LYS A 23 -28.16 0.17 -12.03
N LEU A 24 -27.98 1.32 -12.66
CA LEU A 24 -27.75 2.58 -11.98
C LEU A 24 -29.10 3.25 -11.68
N SER A 25 -29.20 3.87 -10.52
CA SER A 25 -30.48 4.38 -10.00
C SER A 25 -30.94 5.65 -10.72
N GLU A 26 -29.97 6.46 -11.14
CA GLU A 26 -30.14 7.76 -11.75
C GLU A 26 -30.60 7.64 -13.19
N ARG A 27 -31.46 8.58 -13.60
CA ARG A 27 -32.06 8.59 -14.93
C ARG A 27 -32.02 9.98 -15.51
N ALA A 28 -31.63 10.07 -16.78
CA ALA A 28 -31.65 11.31 -17.53
C ALA A 28 -33.04 11.55 -18.12
N THR A 29 -33.59 12.75 -17.96
CA THR A 29 -34.83 13.13 -18.66
C THR A 29 -34.49 13.76 -19.99
N THR A 30 -34.96 13.14 -21.07
CA THR A 30 -34.72 13.63 -22.43
C THR A 30 -36.00 14.27 -22.95
N ARG A 31 -35.96 15.58 -23.19
CA ARG A 31 -37.08 16.30 -23.84
C ARG A 31 -37.29 15.78 -25.26
N ALA A 32 -38.50 16.00 -25.78
CA ALA A 32 -38.89 15.76 -27.16
C ALA A 32 -37.76 16.05 -28.17
N VAL A 33 -37.52 15.12 -29.08
CA VAL A 33 -36.51 15.25 -30.14
C VAL A 33 -37.24 15.28 -31.49
N ARG A 34 -36.94 16.29 -32.31
CA ARG A 34 -37.53 16.42 -33.65
C ARG A 34 -36.88 15.41 -34.61
N PRO A 35 -37.59 14.99 -35.69
CA PRO A 35 -37.01 14.13 -36.72
C PRO A 35 -35.67 14.65 -37.23
N GLY A 36 -34.68 13.76 -37.36
CA GLY A 36 -33.32 14.08 -37.84
C GLY A 36 -32.47 14.91 -36.87
N LYS A 37 -32.96 15.26 -35.68
CA LYS A 37 -32.20 16.00 -34.66
C LYS A 37 -31.65 15.07 -33.59
N LYS A 38 -30.60 15.53 -32.92
CA LYS A 38 -29.99 14.88 -31.75
C LYS A 38 -30.17 15.78 -30.53
N ARG A 39 -30.20 15.16 -29.35
CA ARG A 39 -30.16 15.86 -28.06
C ARG A 39 -29.11 15.21 -27.19
N VAL A 40 -28.29 16.03 -26.53
CA VAL A 40 -27.29 15.59 -25.56
C VAL A 40 -27.83 15.87 -24.17
N THR A 41 -27.73 14.90 -23.29
CA THR A 41 -28.05 15.03 -21.86
C THR A 41 -26.82 14.63 -21.07
N LYS A 42 -26.51 15.38 -20.01
CA LYS A 42 -25.46 15.05 -19.05
C LYS A 42 -26.11 14.53 -17.77
N LEU A 43 -25.49 13.54 -17.15
CA LEU A 43 -25.92 12.98 -15.87
C LEU A 43 -24.67 12.59 -15.08
N THR A 44 -24.64 12.96 -13.80
CA THR A 44 -23.71 12.39 -12.83
C THR A 44 -24.40 11.19 -12.19
N VAL A 45 -23.68 10.09 -12.06
CA VAL A 45 -24.18 8.86 -11.46
C VAL A 45 -23.28 8.51 -10.28
N VAL A 46 -23.88 8.14 -9.16
CA VAL A 46 -23.16 7.58 -8.02
C VAL A 46 -23.15 6.06 -8.18
N LEU A 47 -21.97 5.45 -8.02
CA LEU A 47 -21.87 3.99 -8.04
C LEU A 47 -22.49 3.42 -6.76
N PRO A 48 -23.29 2.34 -6.85
CA PRO A 48 -23.77 1.65 -5.66
C PRO A 48 -22.60 1.19 -4.79
N ASP A 49 -22.73 1.33 -3.47
CA ASP A 49 -21.75 0.80 -2.52
C ASP A 49 -21.55 -0.70 -2.72
N GLY A 50 -20.31 -1.15 -2.65
CA GLY A 50 -19.95 -2.54 -2.90
C GLY A 50 -19.99 -2.96 -4.37
N THR A 51 -20.05 -2.01 -5.33
CA THR A 51 -19.79 -2.34 -6.74
C THR A 51 -18.42 -2.99 -6.85
N PRO A 52 -18.31 -4.24 -7.32
CA PRO A 52 -17.02 -4.93 -7.36
C PRO A 52 -16.08 -4.27 -8.34
N ASP A 53 -14.79 -4.27 -8.01
CA ASP A 53 -13.74 -3.75 -8.86
C ASP A 53 -13.73 -4.39 -10.27
N GLY A 54 -13.16 -3.65 -11.21
CA GLY A 54 -12.81 -4.13 -12.52
C GLY A 54 -13.39 -3.30 -13.64
N SER A 55 -13.22 -3.80 -14.86
CA SER A 55 -13.62 -3.09 -16.08
C SER A 55 -15.12 -3.28 -16.35
N TYR A 56 -15.81 -2.18 -16.66
CA TYR A 56 -17.22 -2.17 -17.04
C TYR A 56 -17.49 -1.24 -18.23
N TYR A 57 -18.38 -1.62 -19.12
CA TYR A 57 -19.01 -0.70 -20.06
C TYR A 57 -20.19 0.02 -19.39
N VAL A 58 -20.39 1.29 -19.74
CA VAL A 58 -21.59 2.02 -19.37
C VAL A 58 -22.63 1.83 -20.48
N LEU A 59 -23.70 1.12 -20.17
CA LEU A 59 -24.85 0.99 -21.08
C LEU A 59 -25.82 2.14 -20.84
N ALA A 60 -26.26 2.80 -21.91
CA ALA A 60 -27.30 3.82 -21.87
C ALA A 60 -28.47 3.40 -22.76
N CYS A 61 -29.67 3.31 -22.17
CA CYS A 61 -30.90 2.92 -22.87
C CYS A 61 -31.88 4.10 -22.94
N ALA A 62 -32.11 4.61 -24.14
CA ALA A 62 -33.10 5.64 -24.40
C ALA A 62 -34.52 5.08 -24.29
N ASP A 63 -35.46 5.96 -23.94
CA ASP A 63 -36.88 5.63 -23.73
C ASP A 63 -37.11 4.32 -22.97
N ALA A 64 -36.46 4.18 -21.82
CA ALA A 64 -36.48 2.94 -21.04
C ALA A 64 -37.89 2.52 -20.58
N SER A 65 -38.85 3.46 -20.58
CA SER A 65 -40.27 3.20 -20.28
C SER A 65 -41.11 2.89 -21.52
N ARG A 66 -40.50 2.83 -22.72
CA ARG A 66 -41.16 2.61 -24.02
C ARG A 66 -42.37 3.53 -24.25
N LYS A 67 -42.20 4.81 -23.90
CA LYS A 67 -43.28 5.80 -23.93
C LYS A 67 -43.54 6.31 -25.34
N VAL A 68 -42.54 6.29 -26.21
CA VAL A 68 -42.64 6.71 -27.61
C VAL A 68 -42.46 5.48 -28.47
N ARG A 69 -43.49 5.12 -29.23
CA ARG A 69 -43.39 4.02 -30.20
C ARG A 69 -42.42 4.39 -31.32
N GLU A 70 -41.41 3.58 -31.50
CA GLU A 70 -40.39 3.72 -32.53
C GLU A 70 -40.50 2.59 -33.56
N SER A 71 -39.92 2.79 -34.75
CA SER A 71 -39.92 1.77 -35.80
C SER A 71 -39.08 0.54 -35.44
N LYS A 72 -38.10 0.73 -34.56
CA LYS A 72 -37.20 -0.29 -34.05
C LYS A 72 -36.96 0.01 -32.57
N GLU A 73 -37.51 -0.83 -31.69
CA GLU A 73 -37.40 -0.67 -30.23
C GLU A 73 -36.11 -1.32 -29.68
N LYS A 74 -35.47 -2.18 -30.48
CA LYS A 74 -34.33 -3.00 -30.05
C LYS A 74 -32.98 -2.25 -30.12
N ASN A 75 -32.92 -1.07 -30.73
CA ASN A 75 -31.68 -0.31 -30.90
C ASN A 75 -31.57 0.90 -29.96
N ASN A 76 -32.31 0.88 -28.85
CA ASN A 76 -32.35 2.02 -27.92
C ASN A 76 -31.23 2.01 -26.89
N CYS A 77 -30.54 0.88 -26.76
CA CYS A 77 -29.42 0.71 -25.84
C CYS A 77 -28.09 0.73 -26.58
N ARG A 78 -27.11 1.42 -26.00
CA ARG A 78 -25.75 1.47 -26.54
C ARG A 78 -24.73 1.45 -25.40
N ALA A 79 -23.66 0.70 -25.59
CA ALA A 79 -22.50 0.70 -24.70
C ALA A 79 -21.58 1.91 -24.95
N SER A 80 -20.82 2.30 -23.94
CA SER A 80 -19.68 3.19 -24.07
C SER A 80 -18.65 2.62 -25.05
N ALA A 81 -17.92 3.49 -25.72
CA ALA A 81 -16.89 3.07 -26.69
C ALA A 81 -15.68 2.41 -26.02
N ALA A 82 -15.38 2.81 -24.79
CA ALA A 82 -14.36 2.23 -23.94
C ALA A 82 -14.99 1.79 -22.61
N ALA A 83 -14.40 0.79 -21.99
CA ALA A 83 -14.72 0.43 -20.63
C ALA A 83 -14.16 1.47 -19.65
N VAL A 84 -14.83 1.60 -18.50
CA VAL A 84 -14.41 2.38 -17.35
C VAL A 84 -13.96 1.39 -16.28
N GLU A 85 -12.85 1.71 -15.62
CA GLU A 85 -12.37 0.94 -14.49
C GLU A 85 -13.07 1.42 -13.22
N VAL A 86 -13.81 0.52 -12.59
CA VAL A 86 -14.34 0.75 -11.25
C VAL A 86 -13.31 0.23 -10.28
N ILE A 87 -12.88 1.12 -9.40
CA ILE A 87 -11.95 0.82 -8.33
C ILE A 87 -12.62 1.28 -7.04
N SER A 88 -12.90 0.34 -6.14
CA SER A 88 -13.43 0.65 -4.83
C SER A 88 -12.42 1.48 -4.04
N VAL A 89 -12.93 2.47 -3.30
CA VAL A 89 -12.13 3.19 -2.33
C VAL A 89 -12.00 2.28 -1.12
N PHE A 90 -10.77 1.99 -0.74
CA PHE A 90 -10.45 1.34 0.52
C PHE A 90 -10.26 2.42 1.58
N GLU A 91 -10.84 2.22 2.76
CA GLU A 91 -10.59 3.04 3.94
C GLU A 91 -10.31 2.13 5.13
N GLY A 92 -9.20 2.37 5.84
CA GLY A 92 -8.84 1.60 7.00
C GLY A 92 -7.60 2.10 7.73
N THR A 93 -7.19 1.32 8.73
CA THR A 93 -5.97 1.56 9.49
C THR A 93 -5.09 0.33 9.47
N LEU A 94 -3.78 0.55 9.48
CA LEU A 94 -2.77 -0.49 9.62
C LEU A 94 -2.03 -0.25 10.93
N SER A 95 -2.03 -1.23 11.83
CA SER A 95 -1.34 -1.11 13.10
C SER A 95 -0.65 -2.40 13.54
N GLY A 96 0.41 -2.29 14.32
CA GLY A 96 1.13 -3.45 14.81
C GLY A 96 2.52 -3.12 15.30
N THR A 97 3.31 -4.16 15.55
CA THR A 97 4.70 -4.01 15.98
C THR A 97 5.56 -5.04 15.25
N LEU A 98 6.64 -4.54 14.64
CA LEU A 98 7.67 -5.36 14.03
C LEU A 98 8.94 -5.30 14.89
N THR A 99 9.52 -6.46 15.16
CA THR A 99 10.78 -6.60 15.90
C THR A 99 11.84 -7.21 14.98
N PHE A 100 12.99 -6.56 14.94
CA PHE A 100 14.14 -6.89 14.11
C PHE A 100 15.27 -7.35 15.01
N SER A 101 15.98 -8.40 14.61
CA SER A 101 17.14 -8.92 15.33
C SER A 101 18.22 -9.37 14.36
N ASP A 102 19.45 -9.02 14.68
CA ASP A 102 20.69 -9.43 14.01
C ASP A 102 21.70 -9.72 15.12
N VAL A 103 22.02 -10.99 15.33
CA VAL A 103 22.85 -11.44 16.46
C VAL A 103 23.74 -12.56 16.00
N GLY A 104 25.05 -12.38 16.16
CA GLY A 104 25.99 -13.42 15.81
C GLY A 104 27.41 -13.12 16.22
N GLU A 105 28.28 -14.07 15.88
CA GLU A 105 29.71 -14.01 16.08
C GLU A 105 30.43 -14.69 14.90
N SER A 106 31.61 -14.19 14.53
CA SER A 106 32.42 -14.81 13.49
C SER A 106 33.05 -16.11 13.98
N ALA A 107 33.12 -17.12 13.11
CA ALA A 107 33.78 -18.38 13.42
C ALA A 107 35.31 -18.22 13.62
N THR A 108 35.87 -19.12 14.44
CA THR A 108 37.23 -19.15 15.02
C THR A 108 38.35 -18.40 14.27
N GLY A 109 39.02 -17.49 14.99
CA GLY A 109 40.32 -16.90 14.61
C GLY A 109 40.31 -15.37 14.48
N MET A 110 39.13 -14.76 14.39
CA MET A 110 38.89 -13.32 14.50
C MET A 110 37.66 -13.15 15.40
N TRP A 111 37.67 -12.22 16.35
CA TRP A 111 36.64 -12.11 17.38
C TRP A 111 35.68 -10.97 17.04
N ASP A 112 34.86 -11.13 16.00
CA ASP A 112 33.78 -10.19 15.66
C ASP A 112 32.47 -10.71 16.25
N SER A 113 31.77 -9.91 17.03
CA SER A 113 30.46 -10.23 17.59
C SER A 113 29.53 -9.05 17.44
N TRP A 114 28.26 -9.30 17.13
CA TRP A 114 27.27 -8.27 16.93
C TRP A 114 25.96 -8.63 17.60
N ASN A 115 25.29 -7.61 18.11
CA ASN A 115 23.96 -7.72 18.69
C ASN A 115 23.22 -6.42 18.38
N ARG A 116 22.31 -6.50 17.41
CA ARG A 116 21.54 -5.37 16.92
C ARG A 116 20.07 -5.75 16.94
N SER A 117 19.26 -4.83 17.45
CA SER A 117 17.82 -5.00 17.54
C SER A 117 17.10 -3.69 17.23
N ALA A 118 15.91 -3.82 16.67
CA ALA A 118 15.02 -2.69 16.49
C ALA A 118 13.56 -3.10 16.72
N THR A 119 12.73 -2.12 17.08
CA THR A 119 11.29 -2.27 17.18
C THR A 119 10.65 -1.12 16.43
N ALA A 120 9.81 -1.43 15.44
CA ALA A 120 8.99 -0.45 14.73
C ALA A 120 7.52 -0.62 15.15
N THR A 121 6.93 0.43 15.71
CA THR A 121 5.49 0.50 15.98
C THR A 121 4.81 1.10 14.76
N ILE A 122 3.94 0.34 14.13
CA ILE A 122 3.21 0.73 12.94
C ILE A 122 1.85 1.28 13.36
N ASN A 123 1.54 2.48 12.87
CA ASN A 123 0.25 3.16 12.96
C ASN A 123 0.09 4.00 11.69
N MET A 124 -0.77 3.55 10.78
CA MET A 124 -1.01 4.21 9.50
C MET A 124 -2.51 4.26 9.19
N SER A 125 -2.93 5.31 8.49
CA SER A 125 -4.18 5.28 7.72
C SER A 125 -3.91 4.73 6.32
N VAL A 126 -4.84 3.94 5.81
CA VAL A 126 -4.81 3.37 4.47
C VAL A 126 -6.07 3.84 3.74
N SER A 127 -5.91 4.68 2.73
CA SER A 127 -7.05 5.26 2.02
C SER A 127 -6.81 5.39 0.51
N GLY A 128 -7.86 5.30 -0.29
CA GLY A 128 -7.80 5.55 -1.72
C GLY A 128 -8.20 4.35 -2.59
N PRO A 129 -8.02 4.45 -3.91
CA PRO A 129 -8.43 3.40 -4.83
C PRO A 129 -7.67 2.10 -4.55
N HIS A 130 -8.36 0.97 -4.67
CA HIS A 130 -7.72 -0.34 -4.57
C HIS A 130 -6.51 -0.48 -5.51
N MET A 131 -5.39 -0.99 -4.99
CA MET A 131 -4.06 -1.06 -5.63
C MET A 131 -3.41 0.30 -5.93
N GLY A 132 -3.95 1.38 -5.37
CA GLY A 132 -3.41 2.73 -5.38
C GLY A 132 -3.59 3.42 -4.02
N GLU A 133 -3.74 2.64 -2.95
CA GLU A 133 -3.97 3.14 -1.60
C GLU A 133 -2.75 3.91 -1.10
N VAL A 134 -3.02 5.03 -0.44
CA VAL A 134 -2.04 5.83 0.27
C VAL A 134 -1.93 5.29 1.69
N PHE A 135 -0.72 4.88 2.05
CA PHE A 135 -0.35 4.46 3.40
C PHE A 135 0.32 5.65 4.10
N ALA A 136 -0.42 6.37 4.92
CA ALA A 136 0.07 7.54 5.63
C ALA A 136 0.35 7.22 7.09
N SER A 137 1.59 7.42 7.56
CA SER A 137 1.93 7.28 8.99
C SER A 137 1.12 8.27 9.83
N THR A 138 0.40 7.76 10.84
CA THR A 138 -0.40 8.55 11.78
C THR A 138 0.20 8.50 13.19
N GLY A 139 1.53 8.46 13.27
CA GLY A 139 2.27 8.30 14.53
C GLY A 139 2.99 6.95 14.66
N SER A 140 3.46 6.39 13.54
CA SER A 140 4.40 5.27 13.60
C SER A 140 5.74 5.73 14.19
N SER A 141 6.43 4.84 14.89
CA SER A 141 7.68 5.14 15.58
C SER A 141 8.63 3.95 15.58
N TYR A 142 9.89 4.18 15.95
CA TYR A 142 10.87 3.12 16.10
C TYR A 142 11.85 3.38 17.25
N THR A 143 12.50 2.30 17.67
CA THR A 143 13.72 2.29 18.46
C THR A 143 14.71 1.31 17.84
N LEU A 144 15.98 1.67 17.78
CA LEU A 144 17.08 0.86 17.28
C LEU A 144 18.24 0.95 18.27
N SER A 145 18.81 -0.20 18.60
CA SER A 145 20.03 -0.31 19.39
C SER A 145 20.91 -1.41 18.83
N GLY A 146 22.22 -1.18 18.77
CA GLY A 146 23.15 -2.21 18.37
C GLY A 146 24.52 -2.03 18.99
N THR A 147 25.22 -3.14 19.13
CA THR A 147 26.65 -3.21 19.45
C THR A 147 27.34 -4.13 18.46
N ARG A 148 28.56 -3.79 18.06
CA ARG A 148 29.46 -4.69 17.34
C ARG A 148 30.86 -4.54 17.88
N ASP A 149 31.45 -5.64 18.28
CA ASP A 149 32.76 -5.74 18.89
C ASP A 149 33.66 -6.54 17.97
N ASP A 150 34.75 -5.94 17.50
CA ASP A 150 35.80 -6.62 16.75
C ASP A 150 37.08 -6.64 17.57
N VAL A 151 37.62 -7.82 17.84
CA VAL A 151 38.97 -7.98 18.41
C VAL A 151 39.83 -8.79 17.45
N ASN A 152 40.95 -8.19 17.04
CA ASN A 152 41.93 -8.82 16.16
C ASN A 152 43.30 -8.85 16.88
N GLN A 153 43.79 -10.06 17.14
CA GLN A 153 45.10 -10.26 17.77
C GLN A 153 46.19 -10.29 16.71
N GLY A 154 46.93 -9.19 16.58
CA GLY A 154 48.14 -9.14 15.78
C GLY A 154 49.34 -9.78 16.49
N PRO A 155 50.45 -10.03 15.78
CA PRO A 155 51.65 -10.65 16.37
C PRO A 155 52.30 -9.81 17.49
N SER A 156 52.08 -8.50 17.50
CA SER A 156 52.73 -7.54 18.41
C SER A 156 51.79 -6.74 19.29
N CYS A 157 50.49 -6.68 18.95
CA CYS A 157 49.48 -5.94 19.69
C CYS A 157 48.07 -6.33 19.25
N THR A 158 47.08 -6.04 20.10
CA THR A 158 45.67 -6.24 19.84
C THR A 158 45.06 -4.98 19.21
N TYR A 159 44.19 -5.18 18.23
CA TYR A 159 43.32 -4.15 17.67
C TYR A 159 41.90 -4.43 18.14
N GLU A 160 41.27 -3.44 18.78
CA GLU A 160 39.90 -3.55 19.29
C GLU A 160 39.05 -2.45 18.66
N ARG A 161 37.84 -2.81 18.21
CA ARG A 161 36.83 -1.85 17.76
C ARG A 161 35.52 -2.16 18.47
N HIS A 162 34.91 -1.14 19.04
CA HIS A 162 33.58 -1.21 19.62
C HIS A 162 32.69 -0.20 18.92
N ARG A 163 31.69 -0.68 18.19
CA ARG A 163 30.66 0.13 17.56
C ARG A 163 29.38 0.07 18.39
N THR A 164 28.82 1.22 18.71
CA THR A 164 27.46 1.33 19.24
C THR A 164 26.56 2.06 18.27
N GLU A 165 25.32 1.60 18.15
CA GLU A 165 24.29 2.20 17.30
C GLU A 165 23.08 2.55 18.15
N ARG A 166 22.54 3.75 17.96
CA ARG A 166 21.33 4.21 18.65
C ARG A 166 20.48 5.06 17.72
N GLY A 167 19.20 4.70 17.60
CA GLY A 167 18.21 5.46 16.86
C GLY A 167 16.85 5.38 17.55
N SER A 168 16.09 6.45 17.53
CA SER A 168 14.68 6.41 17.91
C SER A 168 13.96 7.64 17.36
N GLY A 169 12.66 7.53 17.20
CA GLY A 169 11.84 8.66 16.79
C GLY A 169 10.56 8.24 16.07
N THR A 170 9.90 9.21 15.46
CA THR A 170 8.75 9.00 14.59
C THR A 170 9.22 8.59 13.21
N LEU A 171 8.53 7.63 12.60
CA LEU A 171 8.72 7.33 11.18
C LEU A 171 7.95 8.37 10.36
N LEU A 172 8.71 9.26 9.71
CA LEU A 172 8.20 10.40 8.96
C LEU A 172 7.34 9.97 7.77
N TYR A 173 6.23 10.66 7.58
CA TYR A 173 5.43 10.62 6.35
C TYR A 173 5.19 12.05 5.86
N THR A 174 5.65 12.30 4.64
CA THR A 174 5.53 13.55 3.89
C THR A 174 4.69 13.38 2.62
N GLY A 175 4.31 12.15 2.27
CA GLY A 175 3.64 11.80 1.02
C GLY A 175 4.61 11.64 -0.15
N SER A 176 5.91 11.53 0.13
CA SER A 176 6.96 11.38 -0.87
C SER A 176 7.80 10.16 -0.53
N ALA A 177 7.71 9.12 -1.35
CA ALA A 177 8.39 7.83 -1.10
C ALA A 177 9.92 7.94 -0.92
N VAL A 178 10.55 9.04 -1.37
CA VAL A 178 11.99 9.29 -1.18
C VAL A 178 12.34 9.92 0.16
N ASN A 179 11.40 10.62 0.79
CA ASN A 179 11.59 11.32 2.05
C ASN A 179 10.89 10.64 3.23
N ASP A 180 10.01 9.68 2.94
CA ASP A 180 9.23 8.98 3.94
C ASP A 180 10.06 7.85 4.57
N ASP A 181 10.04 7.78 5.89
CA ASP A 181 10.68 6.71 6.65
C ASP A 181 9.80 5.46 6.71
N LEU A 182 8.52 5.59 6.37
CA LEU A 182 7.58 4.49 6.33
C LEU A 182 6.66 4.63 5.13
N TYR A 183 6.62 3.58 4.31
CA TYR A 183 5.67 3.48 3.22
C TYR A 183 5.12 2.05 3.12
N GLY A 184 3.91 1.94 2.58
CA GLY A 184 3.24 0.65 2.41
C GLY A 184 2.68 0.49 1.01
N LYS A 185 2.47 -0.75 0.60
CA LYS A 185 1.67 -1.10 -0.59
C LYS A 185 1.11 -2.51 -0.45
N PHE A 186 -0.11 -2.73 -0.95
CA PHE A 186 -0.56 -4.09 -1.21
C PHE A 186 0.21 -4.68 -2.39
N THR A 187 0.54 -5.97 -2.29
CA THR A 187 1.26 -6.70 -3.34
C THR A 187 0.34 -7.64 -4.12
N LYS A 188 -0.90 -7.81 -3.67
CA LYS A 188 -1.92 -8.65 -4.28
C LYS A 188 -3.29 -7.97 -4.22
N THR A 189 -4.09 -8.19 -5.25
CA THR A 189 -5.45 -7.62 -5.40
C THR A 189 -6.47 -8.20 -4.42
N ASP A 190 -6.19 -9.34 -3.79
CA ASP A 190 -7.05 -9.91 -2.74
C ASP A 190 -6.70 -9.41 -1.33
N LEU A 191 -5.74 -8.47 -1.24
CA LEU A 191 -5.15 -7.97 0.01
C LEU A 191 -4.39 -9.04 0.80
N SER A 192 -4.09 -10.23 0.28
CA SER A 192 -3.37 -11.27 1.04
C SER A 192 -1.86 -11.02 1.15
N GLY A 193 -1.35 -9.94 0.55
CA GLY A 193 0.06 -9.58 0.55
C GLY A 193 0.27 -8.08 0.74
N LEU A 194 1.26 -7.74 1.57
CA LEU A 194 1.62 -6.38 1.97
C LEU A 194 3.15 -6.21 1.90
N SER A 195 3.62 -5.05 1.47
CA SER A 195 5.02 -4.62 1.57
C SER A 195 5.08 -3.40 2.47
N LEU A 196 5.98 -3.39 3.45
CA LEU A 196 6.29 -2.23 4.27
C LEU A 196 7.77 -1.87 4.14
N GLY A 197 8.06 -0.69 3.61
CA GLY A 197 9.38 -0.11 3.66
C GLY A 197 9.55 0.67 4.95
N VAL A 198 10.52 0.29 5.78
CA VAL A 198 10.83 0.92 7.08
C VAL A 198 12.25 1.43 7.03
N ALA A 199 12.43 2.74 7.18
CA ALA A 199 13.73 3.39 7.27
C ALA A 199 13.94 4.00 8.66
N MET A 200 14.97 3.55 9.35
CA MET A 200 15.29 3.93 10.72
C MET A 200 16.61 4.71 10.74
N PRO A 201 16.58 6.04 10.82
CA PRO A 201 17.78 6.83 11.08
C PRO A 201 18.47 6.42 12.39
N TYR A 202 19.79 6.42 12.43
CA TYR A 202 20.52 6.16 13.66
C TYR A 202 21.88 6.85 13.68
N GLY A 203 22.39 7.10 14.88
CA GLY A 203 23.78 7.47 15.12
C GLY A 203 24.62 6.22 15.39
N ALA A 204 25.84 6.20 14.85
CA ALA A 204 26.84 5.19 15.16
C ALA A 204 28.06 5.86 15.79
N GLU A 205 28.55 5.30 16.89
CA GLU A 205 29.82 5.68 17.51
C GLU A 205 30.77 4.50 17.42
N LEU A 206 31.96 4.72 16.88
CA LEU A 206 33.03 3.74 16.76
C LEU A 206 34.19 4.17 17.65
N GLN A 207 34.49 3.34 18.64
CA GLN A 207 35.67 3.44 19.49
C GLN A 207 36.70 2.42 19.00
N GLU A 208 37.88 2.90 18.64
CA GLU A 208 38.99 2.08 18.15
C GLU A 208 40.16 2.18 19.12
N ASN A 209 40.76 1.04 19.47
CA ASN A 209 42.04 0.95 20.16
C ASN A 209 43.01 0.20 19.24
N LEU A 210 43.93 0.95 18.63
CA LEU A 210 44.89 0.43 17.68
C LEU A 210 46.27 0.39 18.36
N CYS A 211 46.57 -0.74 19.01
CA CYS A 211 47.86 -0.94 19.69
C CYS A 211 48.18 0.11 20.77
N GLY A 212 47.17 0.49 21.56
CA GLY A 212 47.30 1.43 22.69
C GLY A 212 46.91 2.87 22.35
N GLU A 213 46.68 3.19 21.07
CA GLU A 213 46.14 4.47 20.65
C GLU A 213 44.62 4.39 20.52
N SER A 214 43.91 5.19 21.32
CA SER A 214 42.44 5.23 21.30
C SER A 214 41.92 6.39 20.44
N LYS A 215 40.91 6.11 19.63
CA LYS A 215 40.20 7.09 18.81
C LYS A 215 38.70 6.82 18.83
N THR A 216 37.91 7.88 18.90
CA THR A 216 36.46 7.80 18.76
C THR A 216 36.01 8.57 17.53
N THR A 217 35.11 7.98 16.74
CA THR A 217 34.46 8.63 15.61
C THR A 217 32.96 8.44 15.68
N SER A 218 32.20 9.37 15.12
CA SER A 218 30.74 9.29 15.06
C SER A 218 30.26 9.51 13.64
N ALA A 219 29.22 8.78 13.26
CA ALA A 219 28.55 8.89 11.97
C ALA A 219 27.04 8.88 12.16
N ARG A 220 26.32 9.40 11.16
CA ARG A 220 24.88 9.20 11.02
C ARG A 220 24.65 8.26 9.86
N SER A 221 23.72 7.34 10.05
CA SER A 221 23.34 6.35 9.06
C SER A 221 21.82 6.15 9.10
N ARG A 222 21.35 5.27 8.22
CA ARG A 222 19.95 4.92 8.06
C ARG A 222 19.87 3.44 7.72
N ASP A 223 19.18 2.68 8.56
CA ASP A 223 18.73 1.35 8.17
C ASP A 223 17.51 1.51 7.28
N ALA A 224 17.39 0.74 6.21
CA ALA A 224 16.27 0.85 5.29
C ALA A 224 15.92 -0.55 4.78
N SER A 225 14.79 -1.08 5.23
CA SER A 225 14.38 -2.46 4.97
C SER A 225 12.99 -2.52 4.33
N ASP A 226 12.81 -3.34 3.29
CA ASP A 226 11.52 -3.71 2.72
C ASP A 226 11.07 -5.03 3.30
N ILE A 227 9.94 -5.05 3.99
CA ILE A 227 9.39 -6.22 4.66
C ILE A 227 8.20 -6.71 3.86
N LYS A 228 8.28 -7.93 3.36
CA LYS A 228 7.15 -8.64 2.74
C LYS A 228 6.36 -9.32 3.84
N LEU A 229 5.07 -9.04 3.90
CA LEU A 229 4.15 -9.67 4.83
C LEU A 229 3.08 -10.44 4.06
N ALA A 230 2.73 -11.61 4.58
CA ALA A 230 1.66 -12.45 4.07
C ALA A 230 0.54 -12.55 5.11
N GLU A 231 -0.70 -12.64 4.62
CA GLU A 231 -1.87 -12.90 5.45
C GLU A 231 -1.72 -14.22 6.23
N VAL A 232 -2.03 -14.17 7.52
CA VAL A 232 -2.10 -15.34 8.41
C VAL A 232 -3.51 -15.61 8.91
N SER A 233 -4.37 -14.58 8.96
CA SER A 233 -5.78 -14.73 9.33
C SER A 233 -6.61 -13.57 8.82
N ARG A 234 -7.88 -13.81 8.52
CA ARG A 234 -8.83 -12.80 8.05
C ARG A 234 -10.20 -12.96 8.70
N THR A 235 -10.81 -11.82 8.99
CA THR A 235 -12.22 -11.68 9.37
C THR A 235 -12.94 -10.80 8.34
N ALA A 236 -14.21 -10.46 8.59
CA ALA A 236 -14.96 -9.53 7.73
C ALA A 236 -14.33 -8.13 7.67
N THR A 237 -13.68 -7.68 8.75
CA THR A 237 -13.16 -6.31 8.88
C THR A 237 -11.65 -6.24 9.11
N THR A 238 -10.99 -7.36 9.41
CA THR A 238 -9.55 -7.38 9.70
C THR A 238 -8.78 -8.40 8.88
N ILE A 239 -7.53 -8.06 8.56
CA ILE A 239 -6.53 -8.99 8.02
C ILE A 239 -5.27 -8.85 8.86
N THR A 240 -4.78 -9.97 9.41
CA THR A 240 -3.51 -10.03 10.12
C THR A 240 -2.44 -10.53 9.17
N TYR A 241 -1.30 -9.84 9.14
CA TYR A 241 -0.13 -10.18 8.35
C TYR A 241 1.06 -10.47 9.24
N ARG A 242 1.96 -11.33 8.74
CA ARG A 242 3.24 -11.63 9.36
C ARG A 242 4.38 -11.52 8.34
N PRO A 243 5.58 -11.04 8.74
CA PRO A 243 6.76 -11.05 7.88
C PRO A 243 7.05 -12.44 7.33
N VAL A 244 7.38 -12.50 6.04
CA VAL A 244 7.79 -13.72 5.33
C VAL A 244 9.14 -13.57 4.64
N GLU A 245 9.49 -12.35 4.21
CA GLU A 245 10.79 -12.02 3.61
C GLU A 245 11.15 -10.56 3.94
N TRP A 246 12.44 -10.24 3.96
CA TRP A 246 12.92 -8.87 4.17
C TRP A 246 14.23 -8.60 3.41
N PHE A 247 14.35 -7.40 2.87
CA PHE A 247 15.47 -6.99 2.00
C PHE A 247 15.97 -5.61 2.39
N GLY A 248 17.26 -5.35 2.22
CA GLY A 248 17.79 -3.99 2.31
C GLY A 248 17.33 -3.17 1.10
N LEU A 249 16.78 -1.98 1.32
CA LEU A 249 16.20 -1.13 0.28
C LEU A 249 17.22 -0.61 -0.75
N LEU A 250 18.50 -0.54 -0.34
CA LEU A 250 19.59 -0.01 -1.17
C LEU A 250 20.58 -1.10 -1.62
N SER A 251 20.69 -2.19 -0.86
CA SER A 251 21.66 -3.27 -1.06
C SER A 251 21.04 -4.53 -1.67
N GLY A 252 19.72 -4.70 -1.59
CA GLY A 252 19.02 -5.94 -1.95
C GLY A 252 19.19 -7.07 -0.91
N THR A 253 20.20 -7.01 -0.05
CA THR A 253 20.42 -7.92 1.08
C THR A 253 20.11 -7.21 2.39
N SER A 254 19.32 -7.83 3.26
CA SER A 254 19.09 -7.29 4.60
C SER A 254 20.24 -7.66 5.54
N GLU A 255 20.53 -6.78 6.49
CA GLU A 255 21.42 -7.08 7.61
C GLU A 255 20.69 -7.80 8.76
N TRP A 256 19.36 -7.85 8.73
CA TRP A 256 18.57 -8.48 9.78
C TRP A 256 18.51 -10.01 9.60
N ASP A 257 18.89 -10.76 10.63
CA ASP A 257 18.72 -12.22 10.67
C ASP A 257 17.25 -12.63 10.78
N SER A 258 16.44 -11.81 11.47
CA SER A 258 15.02 -12.06 11.64
C SER A 258 14.20 -10.78 11.75
N VAL A 259 12.98 -10.85 11.21
CA VAL A 259 11.93 -9.86 11.42
C VAL A 259 10.66 -10.59 11.84
N THR A 260 10.08 -10.20 12.97
CA THR A 260 8.93 -10.88 13.59
C THR A 260 7.88 -9.87 14.05
N GLY A 261 6.71 -10.38 14.45
CA GLY A 261 5.58 -9.56 14.88
C GLY A 261 4.42 -9.61 13.87
N ASP A 262 3.30 -9.04 14.26
CA ASP A 262 2.08 -9.03 13.46
C ASP A 262 1.66 -7.58 13.17
N VAL A 263 1.15 -7.38 11.96
CA VAL A 263 0.54 -6.12 11.53
C VAL A 263 -0.90 -6.41 11.12
N VAL A 264 -1.85 -5.60 11.57
CA VAL A 264 -3.28 -5.79 11.36
C VAL A 264 -3.82 -4.63 10.54
N LEU A 265 -4.41 -4.96 9.39
CA LEU A 265 -5.24 -4.04 8.63
C LEU A 265 -6.67 -4.14 9.14
N THR A 266 -7.26 -3.02 9.53
CA THR A 266 -8.67 -2.91 9.95
C THR A 266 -9.41 -2.00 8.99
N ARG A 267 -10.45 -2.50 8.34
CA ARG A 267 -11.33 -1.71 7.47
C ARG A 267 -12.26 -0.86 8.31
N THR A 268 -12.38 0.42 7.96
CA THR A 268 -13.50 1.26 8.39
C THR A 268 -14.64 1.04 7.41
N ASN A 269 -15.78 0.55 7.91
CA ASN A 269 -17.00 0.32 7.13
C ASN A 269 -17.48 1.58 6.41
#